data_AF-A0A7C1SPT0-F1
#
_entry.id   AF-A0A7C1SPT0-F1
#
_cell.length_a   1.000
_cell.length_b   1.000
_cell.length_c   1.000
_cell.angle_alpha   90.00
_cell.angle_beta   90.00
_cell.angle_gamma   90.00
#
_symmetry.space_group_name_H-M   'P 1'
#
loop_
_entity.id
_entity.type
_entity.pdbx_description
1 polymer ?
#
loop_
_entity_poly.entity_id
_entity_poly.type
_entity_poly.pdbx_seq_one_letter_code
_entity_poly.pdbx_strand_id
1 'polypeptide(L)'
;MEVFFSDGWTTLDTDPAPFTVTLTAGTDTVPQINHVYILQSTKLLTAKTSTYLEDWPSAEHVPVAIVILRTAATTQTDGAYGNQNINNRPENDDSNNQGLMQMIGNHLRSDGPKWLIGVTPTITIVPNGGAPDDVFLDVTSGLIRQFNPQIFPELKMTTGDDIHIFNRNGNNNIT
;
A
#
# COMPACT_ATOMS: atom_id res chain seq x y z
N MET A 1 -25.28 9.64 1.76
CA MET A 1 -23.87 9.23 1.95
C MET A 1 -23.32 9.94 3.18
N GLU A 2 -22.48 9.29 3.99
CA GLU A 2 -21.83 9.95 5.13
C GLU A 2 -20.35 10.19 4.87
N VAL A 3 -19.87 11.37 5.24
CA VAL A 3 -18.46 11.75 5.15
C VAL A 3 -17.99 12.31 6.48
N PHE A 4 -16.71 12.12 6.77
CA PHE A 4 -16.08 12.61 7.98
C PHE A 4 -15.08 13.72 7.65
N PHE A 5 -15.17 14.81 8.41
CA PHE A 5 -14.30 15.97 8.37
C PHE A 5 -13.89 16.34 9.80
N SER A 6 -12.98 17.30 9.94
CA SER A 6 -12.54 17.85 11.22
C SER A 6 -13.66 18.52 12.03
N ASP A 7 -14.73 18.97 11.37
CA ASP A 7 -15.96 19.49 11.99
C ASP A 7 -17.00 18.40 12.33
N GLY A 8 -16.67 17.13 12.05
CA GLY A 8 -17.48 15.97 12.41
C GLY A 8 -18.13 15.28 11.21
N TRP A 9 -19.19 14.52 11.51
CA TRP A 9 -19.94 13.77 10.51
C TRP A 9 -20.86 14.70 9.72
N THR A 10 -20.80 14.61 8.39
CA THR A 10 -21.73 15.28 7.48
C THR A 10 -22.48 14.22 6.67
N THR A 11 -23.81 14.24 6.74
CA THR A 11 -24.65 13.46 5.83
C THR A 11 -24.87 14.27 4.55
N LEU A 12 -24.40 13.73 3.43
CA LEU A 12 -24.66 14.24 2.10
C LEU A 12 -25.92 13.57 1.57
N ASP A 13 -26.98 14.35 1.44
CA ASP A 13 -28.23 13.93 0.81
C ASP A 13 -28.11 14.01 -0.71
N THR A 14 -28.44 12.91 -1.38
CA THR A 14 -28.37 12.77 -2.85
C THR A 14 -29.71 12.33 -3.43
N ASP A 15 -30.79 12.39 -2.65
CA ASP A 15 -32.15 12.06 -3.05
C ASP A 15 -32.99 13.34 -3.14
N PRO A 16 -33.71 13.60 -4.25
CA PRO A 16 -33.79 12.84 -5.50
C PRO A 16 -32.70 13.19 -6.52
N ALA A 17 -31.87 14.19 -6.24
CA ALA A 17 -30.87 14.69 -7.17
C ALA A 17 -29.47 14.20 -6.80
N PRO A 18 -28.85 13.30 -7.59
CA PRO A 18 -27.48 12.87 -7.34
C PRO A 18 -26.50 14.03 -7.53
N PHE A 19 -25.42 14.03 -6.76
CA PHE A 19 -24.32 14.96 -7.01
C PHE A 19 -23.67 14.64 -8.34
N THR A 20 -23.44 15.68 -9.13
CA THR A 20 -22.77 15.58 -10.42
C THR A 20 -21.59 16.53 -10.44
N VAL A 21 -20.57 16.15 -11.19
CA VAL A 21 -19.39 16.99 -11.42
C VAL A 21 -18.99 16.86 -12.87
N THR A 22 -18.61 17.99 -13.47
CA THR A 22 -18.11 17.98 -14.85
C THR A 22 -16.62 17.69 -14.83
N LEU A 23 -16.22 16.66 -15.58
CA LEU A 23 -14.82 16.31 -15.74
C LEU A 23 -14.26 16.98 -16.99
N THR A 24 -12.98 17.34 -16.95
CA THR A 24 -12.28 17.94 -18.09
C THR A 24 -11.59 16.86 -18.90
N ALA A 25 -11.92 16.78 -20.18
CA ALA A 25 -11.27 15.90 -21.14
C ALA A 25 -9.88 16.43 -21.53
N GLY A 26 -8.93 15.51 -21.73
CA GLY A 26 -7.61 15.83 -22.27
C GLY A 26 -7.54 15.63 -23.78
N THR A 27 -6.36 15.29 -24.26
CA THR A 27 -6.13 14.81 -25.62
C THR A 27 -5.81 13.31 -25.60
N ASP A 28 -5.82 12.65 -26.77
CA ASP A 28 -5.54 11.21 -26.82
C ASP A 28 -4.07 10.90 -26.52
N THR A 29 -3.16 11.84 -26.82
CA THR A 29 -1.73 11.72 -26.53
C THR A 29 -1.35 12.27 -25.15
N VAL A 30 -2.12 13.22 -24.63
CA VAL A 30 -1.95 13.80 -23.30
C VAL A 30 -3.30 13.76 -22.57
N PRO A 31 -3.65 12.61 -21.95
CA PRO A 31 -4.87 12.47 -21.17
C PRO A 31 -4.86 13.41 -19.94
N GLN A 32 -6.04 13.86 -19.53
CA GLN A 32 -6.23 14.75 -18.39
C GLN A 32 -6.62 13.96 -17.13
N ILE A 33 -5.86 14.15 -16.05
CA ILE A 33 -6.22 13.63 -14.72
C ILE A 33 -7.24 14.58 -14.08
N ASN A 34 -8.32 14.02 -13.56
CA ASN A 34 -9.35 14.71 -12.80
C ASN A 34 -9.42 14.10 -11.39
N HIS A 35 -9.09 14.89 -10.38
CA HIS A 35 -9.28 14.55 -8.97
C HIS A 35 -10.69 14.95 -8.55
N VAL A 36 -11.51 13.97 -8.21
CA VAL A 36 -12.88 14.16 -7.73
C VAL A 36 -12.90 14.04 -6.21
N TYR A 37 -13.41 15.06 -5.54
CA TYR A 37 -13.42 15.16 -4.08
C TYR A 37 -14.60 16.01 -3.58
N ILE A 38 -14.86 15.94 -2.27
CA ILE A 38 -15.80 16.81 -1.58
C ILE A 38 -15.03 17.71 -0.64
N LEU A 39 -15.15 19.04 -0.79
CA LEU A 39 -14.50 19.99 0.11
C LEU A 39 -15.22 20.08 1.44
N GLN A 40 -14.45 20.21 2.52
CA GLN A 40 -14.99 20.45 3.85
C GLN A 40 -15.78 21.78 3.89
N SER A 41 -15.34 22.82 3.18
CA SER A 41 -15.94 24.15 3.29
C SER A 41 -17.29 24.28 2.57
N THR A 42 -17.45 23.63 1.42
CA THR A 42 -18.66 23.73 0.59
C THR A 42 -19.57 22.52 0.72
N LYS A 43 -19.03 21.37 1.16
CA LYS A 43 -19.71 20.06 1.16
C LYS A 43 -20.24 19.64 -0.22
N LEU A 44 -19.65 20.17 -1.31
CA LEU A 44 -20.03 19.87 -2.69
C LEU A 44 -19.01 18.96 -3.39
N LEU A 45 -19.52 18.08 -4.26
CA LEU A 45 -18.69 17.28 -5.18
C LEU A 45 -18.01 18.20 -6.20
N THR A 46 -16.69 18.16 -6.24
CA THR A 46 -15.84 19.05 -7.04
C THR A 46 -14.79 18.23 -7.79
N ALA A 47 -14.35 18.71 -8.96
CA ALA A 47 -13.26 18.12 -9.71
C ALA A 47 -12.16 19.17 -9.97
N LYS A 48 -10.90 18.76 -9.82
CA LYS A 48 -9.70 19.54 -10.17
C LYS A 48 -8.89 18.79 -11.21
N THR A 49 -8.44 19.49 -12.24
CA THR A 49 -7.46 18.97 -13.19
C THR A 49 -6.07 18.93 -12.58
N SER A 50 -5.31 17.88 -12.89
CA SER A 50 -3.96 17.67 -12.39
C SER A 50 -3.01 17.14 -13.47
N THR A 51 -1.71 17.32 -13.26
CA THR A 51 -0.64 16.64 -14.01
C THR A 51 -0.16 15.36 -13.31
N TYR A 52 -0.27 15.29 -11.98
CA TYR A 52 0.24 14.19 -11.14
C TYR A 52 -0.88 13.57 -10.30
N LEU A 53 -0.76 12.30 -9.92
CA LEU A 53 -1.80 11.58 -9.15
C LEU A 53 -1.90 12.05 -7.69
N GLU A 54 -0.84 12.67 -7.19
CA GLU A 54 -0.70 13.14 -5.81
C GLU A 54 -1.14 14.61 -5.59
N ASP A 55 -1.45 15.35 -6.66
CA ASP A 55 -1.76 16.79 -6.61
C ASP A 55 -3.25 17.06 -6.23
N TRP A 56 -3.59 16.64 -5.02
CA TRP A 56 -4.84 16.92 -4.32
C TRP A 56 -4.92 18.39 -3.84
N PRO A 57 -6.12 18.95 -3.60
CA PRO A 57 -6.25 20.31 -3.10
C PRO A 57 -5.65 20.45 -1.70
N SER A 58 -5.10 21.62 -1.39
CA SER A 58 -4.52 21.92 -0.07
C SER A 58 -5.57 22.09 1.04
N ALA A 59 -6.82 22.38 0.67
CA ALA A 59 -7.94 22.47 1.60
C ALA A 59 -8.37 21.06 2.06
N GLU A 60 -8.93 20.98 3.26
CA GLU A 60 -9.48 19.73 3.77
C GLU A 60 -10.58 19.20 2.83
N HIS A 61 -10.46 17.93 2.45
CA HIS A 61 -11.33 17.29 1.48
C HIS A 61 -11.44 15.80 1.74
N VAL A 62 -12.52 15.21 1.24
CA VAL A 62 -12.69 13.75 1.14
C VAL A 62 -12.47 13.35 -0.32
N PRO A 63 -11.43 12.55 -0.64
CA PRO A 63 -11.22 12.06 -1.99
C PRO A 63 -12.30 11.04 -2.36
N VAL A 64 -12.77 11.09 -3.60
CA VAL A 64 -13.82 10.20 -4.13
C VAL A 64 -13.31 9.35 -5.27
N ALA A 65 -12.63 9.95 -6.25
CA ALA A 65 -12.06 9.22 -7.38
C ALA A 65 -10.93 9.98 -8.05
N ILE A 66 -10.08 9.24 -8.76
CA ILE A 66 -9.18 9.77 -9.78
C ILE A 66 -9.65 9.24 -11.13
N VAL A 67 -10.03 10.16 -12.03
CA VAL A 67 -10.52 9.81 -13.37
C VAL A 67 -9.60 10.40 -14.43
N ILE A 68 -9.08 9.56 -15.31
CA ILE A 68 -8.19 9.96 -16.39
C ILE A 68 -8.96 9.91 -17.70
N LEU A 69 -9.07 11.05 -18.37
CA LEU A 69 -9.88 11.21 -19.59
C LEU A 69 -9.01 11.59 -20.79
N ARG A 70 -9.25 10.93 -21.92
CA ARG A 70 -8.72 11.31 -23.23
C ARG A 70 -9.59 12.41 -23.82
N THR A 71 -9.63 12.55 -25.15
CA THR A 71 -10.60 13.45 -25.79
C THR A 71 -12.03 13.03 -25.46
N ALA A 72 -12.96 13.97 -25.47
CA ALA A 72 -14.37 13.69 -25.21
C ALA A 72 -14.96 12.64 -26.17
N ALA A 73 -14.56 12.66 -27.45
CA ALA A 73 -15.00 11.70 -28.45
C ALA A 73 -14.52 10.28 -28.11
N THR A 74 -13.22 10.13 -27.86
CA THR A 74 -12.62 8.83 -27.50
C THR A 74 -13.15 8.31 -26.16
N THR A 75 -13.36 9.18 -25.18
CA THR A 75 -13.96 8.79 -23.90
C THR A 75 -15.42 8.37 -24.05
N GLN A 76 -16.17 8.95 -24.98
CA GLN A 76 -17.55 8.55 -25.24
C GLN A 76 -17.63 7.16 -25.89
N THR A 77 -16.66 6.78 -26.73
CA THR A 77 -16.63 5.46 -27.39
C THR A 77 -16.04 4.38 -26.49
N ASP A 78 -14.96 4.69 -25.78
CA ASP A 78 -14.12 3.68 -25.10
C ASP A 78 -14.25 3.73 -23.57
N GLY A 79 -14.90 4.77 -23.03
CA GLY A 79 -14.93 5.06 -21.60
C GLY A 79 -13.71 5.85 -21.08
N ALA A 80 -13.63 5.97 -19.76
CA ALA A 80 -12.49 6.61 -19.11
C ALA A 80 -11.21 5.79 -19.32
N TYR A 81 -10.09 6.47 -19.55
CA TYR A 81 -8.79 5.80 -19.73
C TYR A 81 -8.33 5.13 -18.43
N GLY A 82 -8.64 5.75 -17.29
CA GLY A 82 -8.47 5.17 -15.98
C GLY A 82 -9.55 5.68 -15.03
N ASN A 83 -10.05 4.80 -14.17
CA ASN A 83 -10.96 5.16 -13.10
C ASN A 83 -10.57 4.45 -11.81
N GLN A 84 -10.09 5.21 -10.84
CA GLN A 84 -9.73 4.73 -9.52
C GLN A 84 -10.71 5.31 -8.51
N ASN A 85 -11.62 4.48 -8.02
CA ASN A 85 -12.53 4.85 -6.94
C ASN A 85 -11.77 4.78 -5.60
N ILE A 86 -11.90 5.82 -4.77
CA ILE A 86 -11.22 5.92 -3.49
C ILE A 86 -12.24 5.73 -2.37
N ASN A 87 -12.04 4.67 -1.58
CA ASN A 87 -12.91 4.31 -0.48
C ASN A 87 -12.11 4.38 0.83
N ASN A 88 -11.98 5.58 1.40
CA ASN A 88 -11.36 5.76 2.71
C ASN A 88 -12.42 5.61 3.79
N ARG A 89 -12.83 4.38 4.07
CA ARG A 89 -13.80 4.09 5.13
C ARG A 89 -13.07 3.96 6.48
N PRO A 90 -13.48 4.68 7.55
CA PRO A 90 -12.79 4.61 8.84
C PRO A 90 -12.95 3.26 9.54
N GLU A 91 -14.10 2.61 9.38
CA GLU A 91 -14.44 1.32 9.99
C GLU A 91 -15.32 0.47 9.07
N ASN A 92 -15.14 -0.86 9.13
CA ASN A 92 -15.97 -1.95 8.59
C ASN A 92 -15.34 -2.71 7.41
N ASP A 93 -14.58 -3.76 7.73
CA ASP A 93 -14.72 -5.01 6.98
C ASP A 93 -16.04 -5.68 7.43
N ASP A 94 -16.77 -6.31 6.52
CA ASP A 94 -18.10 -6.89 6.75
C ASP A 94 -18.08 -8.11 7.71
N SER A 95 -16.94 -8.42 8.34
CA SER A 95 -16.76 -9.58 9.21
C SER A 95 -16.49 -9.23 10.68
N ASN A 96 -16.04 -8.01 11.02
CA ASN A 96 -15.57 -7.72 12.39
C ASN A 96 -15.45 -6.22 12.79
N ASN A 97 -15.94 -5.27 11.99
CA ASN A 97 -15.83 -3.82 12.26
C ASN A 97 -14.38 -3.29 12.39
N GLN A 98 -13.41 -3.91 11.75
CA GLN A 98 -12.02 -3.43 11.82
C GLN A 98 -11.83 -2.15 11.00
N GLY A 99 -10.96 -1.27 11.49
CA GLY A 99 -10.67 0.02 10.87
C GLY A 99 -9.63 -0.05 9.75
N LEU A 100 -9.58 1.01 8.93
CA LEU A 100 -8.61 1.14 7.82
C LEU A 100 -7.16 0.90 8.27
N MET A 101 -6.79 1.33 9.48
CA MET A 101 -5.45 1.12 10.03
C MET A 101 -5.09 -0.36 10.21
N GLN A 102 -6.06 -1.21 10.55
CA GLN A 102 -5.82 -2.65 10.66
C GLN A 102 -5.71 -3.28 9.28
N MET A 103 -6.55 -2.87 8.31
CA MET A 103 -6.47 -3.36 6.93
C MET A 103 -5.16 -2.98 6.25
N ILE A 104 -4.75 -1.70 6.33
CA ILE A 104 -3.43 -1.23 5.86
C ILE A 104 -2.34 -2.01 6.57
N GLY A 105 -2.50 -2.23 7.87
CA GLY A 105 -1.55 -3.00 8.63
C GLY A 105 -1.41 -4.45 8.15
N ASN A 106 -2.52 -5.12 7.88
CA ASN A 106 -2.54 -6.49 7.38
C ASN A 106 -1.94 -6.56 5.97
N HIS A 107 -2.21 -5.57 5.12
CA HIS A 107 -1.60 -5.45 3.80
C HIS A 107 -0.07 -5.28 3.90
N LEU A 108 0.41 -4.35 4.73
CA LEU A 108 1.86 -4.17 4.98
C LEU A 108 2.51 -5.45 5.55
N ARG A 109 1.81 -6.22 6.39
CA ARG A 109 2.32 -7.51 6.88
C ARG A 109 2.43 -8.54 5.76
N SER A 110 1.51 -8.52 4.80
CA SER A 110 1.45 -9.48 3.69
C SER A 110 2.63 -9.36 2.73
N ASP A 111 3.20 -8.15 2.58
CA ASP A 111 4.40 -7.92 1.76
C ASP A 111 5.69 -8.49 2.41
N GLY A 112 5.58 -8.92 3.66
CA GLY A 112 6.65 -9.51 4.44
C GLY A 112 7.67 -8.50 4.98
N PRO A 113 8.43 -8.89 6.02
CA PRO A 113 9.49 -8.06 6.55
C PRO A 113 10.60 -7.81 5.52
N LYS A 114 11.17 -6.60 5.51
CA LYS A 114 12.30 -6.22 4.67
C LYS A 114 13.54 -5.93 5.52
N TRP A 115 14.72 -6.26 5.01
CA TRP A 115 16.00 -5.91 5.63
C TRP A 115 16.34 -4.44 5.39
N LEU A 116 16.68 -3.71 6.44
CA LEU A 116 17.30 -2.38 6.36
C LEU A 116 18.81 -2.47 6.45
N ILE A 117 19.28 -3.35 7.32
CA ILE A 117 20.69 -3.71 7.46
C ILE A 117 20.72 -5.23 7.48
N GLY A 118 21.41 -5.82 6.49
CA GLY A 118 21.53 -7.27 6.37
C GLY A 118 22.39 -7.87 7.48
N VAL A 119 22.42 -9.21 7.51
CA VAL A 119 23.31 -9.98 8.38
C VAL A 119 24.43 -10.59 7.56
N THR A 120 25.61 -10.73 8.16
CA THR A 120 26.75 -11.38 7.52
C THR A 120 26.88 -12.81 8.05
N PRO A 121 26.81 -13.83 7.19
CA PRO A 121 27.02 -15.21 7.60
C PRO A 121 28.51 -15.55 7.67
N THR A 122 28.89 -16.32 8.67
CA THR A 122 30.19 -16.99 8.81
C THR A 122 29.97 -18.48 8.89
N ILE A 123 30.61 -19.25 8.01
CA ILE A 123 30.48 -20.72 7.97
C ILE A 123 31.78 -21.32 8.49
N THR A 124 31.67 -22.19 9.50
CA THR A 124 32.78 -22.97 10.04
C THR A 124 32.52 -24.46 9.81
N ILE A 125 33.48 -25.15 9.21
CA ILE A 125 33.41 -26.60 8.98
C ILE A 125 34.45 -27.27 9.87
N VAL A 126 34.04 -28.26 10.66
CA VAL A 126 34.92 -29.05 11.52
C VAL A 126 35.03 -30.46 10.94
N PRO A 127 36.19 -30.83 10.36
CA PRO A 127 36.38 -32.15 9.76
C PRO A 127 36.36 -33.25 10.82
N ASN A 128 35.62 -34.33 10.57
CA ASN A 128 35.39 -35.38 11.58
C ASN A 128 35.98 -36.75 11.20
N GLY A 129 37.22 -36.77 10.72
CA GLY A 129 38.13 -37.93 10.77
C GLY A 129 37.58 -39.30 10.31
N GLY A 130 36.70 -39.34 9.30
CA GLY A 130 36.06 -40.56 8.79
C GLY A 130 34.55 -40.67 9.04
N ALA A 131 33.97 -39.71 9.75
CA ALA A 131 32.52 -39.45 9.87
C ALA A 131 32.13 -38.17 9.09
N PRO A 132 30.83 -37.89 8.88
CA PRO A 132 30.39 -36.62 8.31
C PRO A 132 30.89 -35.41 9.11
N ASP A 133 31.29 -34.35 8.40
CA ASP A 133 31.77 -33.11 9.00
C ASP A 133 30.64 -32.32 9.65
N ASP A 134 30.96 -31.56 10.70
CA ASP A 134 30.04 -30.64 11.35
C ASP A 134 30.11 -29.26 10.68
N VAL A 135 28.95 -28.70 10.33
CA VAL A 135 28.83 -27.39 9.69
C VAL A 135 28.09 -26.42 10.62
N PHE A 136 28.79 -25.37 11.05
CA PHE A 136 28.24 -24.32 11.90
C PHE A 136 28.03 -23.04 11.08
N LEU A 137 26.86 -22.43 11.24
CA LEU A 137 26.53 -21.12 10.70
C LEU A 137 26.40 -20.12 11.86
N ASP A 138 27.18 -19.05 11.77
CA ASP A 138 27.07 -17.90 12.66
C ASP A 138 26.61 -16.69 11.84
N VAL A 139 25.72 -15.85 12.38
CA VAL A 139 25.22 -14.64 11.72
C VAL A 139 25.33 -13.44 12.64
N THR A 140 25.78 -12.31 12.10
CA THR A 140 25.81 -11.04 12.83
C THR A 140 24.39 -10.54 13.12
N SER A 141 24.23 -9.58 14.04
CA SER A 141 22.98 -8.86 14.18
C SER A 141 22.68 -7.99 12.94
N GLY A 142 21.41 -7.67 12.74
CA GLY A 142 20.90 -6.86 11.63
C GLY A 142 19.65 -6.07 12.01
N LEU A 143 19.03 -5.40 11.04
CA LEU A 143 17.82 -4.61 11.26
C LEU A 143 16.75 -4.98 10.22
N ILE A 144 15.58 -5.39 10.69
CA ILE A 144 14.42 -5.77 9.90
C ILE A 144 13.31 -4.75 10.13
N ARG A 145 12.46 -4.48 9.12
CA ARG A 145 11.25 -3.67 9.28
C ARG A 145 10.06 -4.38 8.66
N GLN A 146 8.95 -4.40 9.41
CA GLN A 146 7.62 -4.68 8.90
C GLN A 146 6.69 -3.46 9.14
N PHE A 147 6.62 -2.97 10.37
CA PHE A 147 6.09 -1.62 10.68
C PHE A 147 7.19 -0.75 11.22
N ASN A 148 7.67 -1.13 12.41
CA ASN A 148 8.78 -0.47 13.07
C ASN A 148 10.06 -1.29 12.85
N PRO A 149 11.23 -0.64 12.88
CA PRO A 149 12.50 -1.34 12.87
C PRO A 149 12.64 -2.23 14.10
N GLN A 150 13.10 -3.46 13.89
CA GLN A 150 13.37 -4.46 14.91
C GLN A 150 14.78 -5.02 14.68
N ILE A 151 15.54 -5.17 15.76
CA ILE A 151 16.88 -5.77 15.70
C ILE A 151 16.70 -7.27 15.44
N PHE A 152 17.32 -7.76 14.38
CA PHE A 152 17.57 -9.19 14.22
C PHE A 152 18.79 -9.54 15.07
N PRO A 153 18.69 -10.51 15.99
CA PRO A 153 19.76 -10.82 16.92
C PRO A 153 20.98 -11.43 16.22
N GLU A 154 22.14 -11.35 16.86
CA GLU A 154 23.26 -12.22 16.52
C GLU A 154 22.90 -13.65 16.93
N LEU A 155 23.17 -14.63 16.07
CA LEU A 155 22.94 -16.06 16.36
C LEU A 155 24.20 -16.84 15.98
N LYS A 156 24.67 -17.69 16.89
CA LYS A 156 25.90 -18.46 16.72
C LYS A 156 25.71 -19.94 17.03
N MET A 157 25.69 -20.78 15.99
CA MET A 157 25.67 -22.23 16.18
C MET A 157 26.94 -22.72 16.87
N THR A 158 28.08 -22.02 16.70
CA THR A 158 29.33 -22.36 17.40
C THR A 158 29.24 -22.22 18.91
N THR A 159 28.33 -21.39 19.43
CA THR A 159 28.09 -21.21 20.87
C THR A 159 26.81 -21.88 21.36
N GLY A 160 26.12 -22.62 20.49
CA GLY A 160 24.94 -23.41 20.84
C GLY A 160 23.58 -22.78 20.52
N ASP A 161 23.52 -21.69 19.75
CA ASP A 161 22.25 -21.17 19.24
C ASP A 161 21.71 -22.06 18.11
N ASP A 162 20.38 -22.20 18.04
CA ASP A 162 19.71 -22.96 17.00
C ASP A 162 19.35 -22.08 15.80
N ILE A 163 19.88 -22.44 14.62
CA ILE A 163 19.52 -21.83 13.34
C ILE A 163 18.88 -22.88 12.43
N HIS A 164 17.67 -22.62 11.97
CA HIS A 164 16.95 -23.50 11.06
C HIS A 164 16.91 -22.94 9.64
N ILE A 165 17.34 -23.75 8.67
CA ILE A 165 17.23 -23.41 7.24
C ILE A 165 15.94 -24.01 6.71
N PHE A 166 15.00 -23.15 6.33
CA PHE A 166 13.78 -23.60 5.66
C PHE A 166 14.00 -23.63 4.15
N ASN A 167 14.13 -24.83 3.59
CA ASN A 167 14.16 -25.01 2.14
C ASN A 167 12.74 -24.83 1.56
N ARG A 168 12.50 -23.70 0.89
CA ARG A 168 11.31 -23.56 0.02
C ARG A 168 11.57 -24.34 -1.25
N ASN A 169 10.90 -25.49 -1.38
CA ASN A 169 11.05 -26.39 -2.53
C ASN A 169 10.89 -25.61 -3.86
N GLY A 170 11.87 -25.77 -4.74
CA GLY A 170 12.25 -24.78 -5.74
C GLY A 170 11.28 -24.59 -6.89
N ASN A 171 10.57 -23.46 -6.91
CA ASN A 171 10.01 -22.91 -8.13
C ASN A 171 9.97 -21.37 -8.18
N ASN A 172 10.79 -20.68 -7.38
CA ASN A 172 10.84 -19.22 -7.41
C ASN A 172 12.26 -18.75 -7.75
N ASN A 173 12.43 -18.32 -9.00
CA ASN A 173 13.57 -17.52 -9.45
C ASN A 173 13.83 -16.41 -8.43
N ILE A 174 15.06 -16.36 -7.93
CA ILE A 174 15.59 -15.19 -7.26
C ILE A 174 15.91 -14.20 -8.37
N THR A 175 14.98 -13.27 -8.62
CA THR A 175 15.26 -11.96 -9.25
C THR A 175 15.19 -10.90 -8.17
#